data_AF-A0A084Y122-F1
#
_entry.id   AF-A0A084Y122-F1
#
_cell.length_a   1.000
_cell.length_b   1.000
_cell.length_c   1.000
_cell.angle_alpha   90.00
_cell.angle_beta   90.00
_cell.angle_gamma   90.00
#
_symmetry.space_group_name_H-M   'P 1'
#
loop_
_entity.id
_entity.type
_entity.pdbx_description
1 polymer ?
#
loop_
_entity_poly.entity_id
_entity_poly.type
_entity_poly.pdbx_seq_one_letter_code
_entity_poly.pdbx_strand_id
1 'polypeptide(L)'
;MALNTPVCDFGWQAPDFALEDTHGSRQTLASLRGPNGLLLMFICNHCPYVKAIIDRICRDARELQAQGIGVAAIMSNDPAEYPEDSFENMQRVARDLNFSFPYLHDATQEVARRYGAVCTPDFFGFNRDLQLQYRGRLDASGRMPAPPDARRELVEAMRLVAETGRGPHEQTASMGCSIKWRD
;
A
#
# COMPACT_ATOMS: atom_id res chain seq x y z
N MET A 1 -7.48 -9.51 -15.83
CA MET A 1 -6.34 -10.46 -15.70
C MET A 1 -5.52 -10.03 -14.49
N ALA A 2 -4.85 -10.96 -13.80
CA ALA A 2 -3.97 -10.58 -12.69
C ALA A 2 -2.66 -10.00 -13.25
N LEU A 3 -2.11 -8.98 -12.59
CA LEU A 3 -0.81 -8.39 -12.90
C LEU A 3 0.15 -8.65 -11.76
N ASN A 4 1.44 -8.70 -12.09
CA ASN A 4 2.54 -8.72 -11.12
C ASN A 4 3.20 -7.34 -11.06
N THR A 5 3.66 -6.94 -9.88
CA THR A 5 4.39 -5.68 -9.73
C THR A 5 5.79 -5.78 -10.33
N PRO A 6 6.36 -4.66 -10.83
CA PRO A 6 7.77 -4.58 -11.20
C PRO A 6 8.72 -4.94 -10.05
N VAL A 7 9.96 -5.26 -10.41
CA VAL A 7 11.06 -5.42 -9.44
C VAL A 7 11.33 -4.07 -8.76
N CYS A 8 11.75 -4.12 -7.49
CA CYS A 8 12.14 -2.94 -6.73
C CYS A 8 13.28 -2.17 -7.40
N ASP A 9 13.03 -0.89 -7.70
CA ASP A 9 14.05 0.06 -8.15
C ASP A 9 14.70 0.71 -6.91
N PHE A 10 15.71 0.03 -6.37
CA PHE A 10 16.35 0.46 -5.12
C PHE A 10 16.92 1.88 -5.22
N GLY A 11 16.60 2.71 -4.22
CA GLY A 11 17.06 4.09 -4.21
C GLY A 11 16.13 5.07 -4.92
N TRP A 12 15.14 4.59 -5.69
CA TRP A 12 14.16 5.45 -6.35
C TRP A 12 13.42 6.32 -5.33
N GLN A 13 13.39 7.63 -5.59
CA GLN A 13 12.83 8.60 -4.66
C GLN A 13 11.30 8.64 -4.79
N ALA A 14 10.59 8.50 -3.66
CA ALA A 14 9.15 8.65 -3.61
C ALA A 14 8.70 10.00 -4.20
N PRO A 15 7.88 10.02 -5.28
CA PRO A 15 7.33 11.24 -5.84
C PRO A 15 6.39 11.93 -4.85
N ASP A 16 6.55 13.23 -4.63
CA ASP A 16 5.70 13.96 -3.69
C ASP A 16 4.24 14.05 -4.19
N PHE A 17 3.30 14.11 -3.24
CA PHE A 17 1.87 14.21 -3.49
C PHE A 17 1.15 14.92 -2.35
N ALA A 18 -0.08 15.36 -2.62
CA ALA A 18 -1.00 15.82 -1.59
C ALA A 18 -2.41 15.30 -1.91
N LEU A 19 -2.95 14.44 -1.06
CA LEU A 19 -4.24 13.79 -1.24
C LEU A 19 -5.12 13.98 0.00
N GLU A 20 -6.43 13.95 -0.19
CA GLU A 20 -7.39 13.91 0.91
C GLU A 20 -7.57 12.48 1.42
N ASP A 21 -7.63 12.33 2.74
CA ASP A 21 -7.99 11.06 3.38
C ASP A 21 -9.51 10.94 3.61
N THR A 22 -9.94 9.75 4.02
CA THR A 22 -11.34 9.45 4.37
C THR A 22 -11.92 10.30 5.50
N HIS A 23 -11.11 11.05 6.23
CA HIS A 23 -11.55 11.98 7.27
C HIS A 23 -11.60 13.44 6.78
N GLY A 24 -11.32 13.67 5.48
CA GLY A 24 -11.26 15.00 4.89
C GLY A 24 -9.99 15.78 5.23
N SER A 25 -8.98 15.11 5.79
CA SER A 25 -7.69 15.74 6.09
C SER A 25 -6.75 15.60 4.92
N ARG A 26 -6.05 16.69 4.58
CA ARG A 26 -5.04 16.69 3.53
C ARG A 26 -3.74 16.09 4.05
N GLN A 27 -3.29 15.01 3.43
CA GLN A 27 -2.05 14.30 3.73
C GLN A 27 -1.02 14.54 2.63
N THR A 28 0.26 14.65 3.00
CA THR A 28 1.38 14.76 2.07
C THR A 28 2.37 13.62 2.30
N LEU A 29 3.25 13.36 1.33
CA LEU A 29 4.31 12.37 1.52
C LEU A 29 5.14 12.65 2.79
N ALA A 30 5.42 13.93 3.04
CA ALA A 30 6.17 14.37 4.21
C ALA A 30 5.40 14.17 5.54
N SER A 31 4.08 14.39 5.57
CA SER A 31 3.28 14.20 6.79
C SER A 31 3.11 12.73 7.17
N LEU A 32 3.14 11.85 6.17
CA LEU A 32 2.96 10.40 6.34
C LEU A 32 4.24 9.68 6.75
N ARG A 33 5.41 10.29 6.51
CA ARG A 33 6.71 9.68 6.81
C ARG A 33 6.91 9.48 8.32
N GLY A 34 7.13 8.24 8.73
CA GLY A 34 7.58 7.92 10.08
C GLY A 34 9.10 8.08 10.24
N PRO A 35 9.61 8.13 11.48
CA PRO A 35 11.06 8.27 11.75
C PRO A 35 11.91 7.16 11.13
N ASN A 36 11.35 5.96 10.93
CA ASN A 36 12.06 4.81 10.39
C ASN A 36 11.68 4.45 8.94
N GLY A 37 10.83 5.26 8.29
CA GLY A 37 10.43 5.05 6.90
C GLY A 37 8.93 5.18 6.69
N LEU A 38 8.48 4.73 5.52
CA LEU A 38 7.09 4.79 5.08
C LEU A 38 6.72 3.54 4.30
N LEU A 39 5.60 2.92 4.64
CA LEU A 39 4.89 1.96 3.81
C LEU A 39 3.71 2.66 3.12
N LEU A 40 3.74 2.74 1.80
CA LEU A 40 2.64 3.22 0.98
C LEU A 40 2.03 2.05 0.20
N MET A 41 0.69 1.94 0.20
CA MET A 41 -0.01 0.80 -0.36
C MET A 41 -1.09 1.26 -1.33
N PHE A 42 -1.04 0.82 -2.59
CA PHE A 42 -2.17 1.02 -3.51
C PHE A 42 -3.14 -0.15 -3.34
N ILE A 43 -4.33 0.15 -2.84
CA ILE A 43 -5.38 -0.84 -2.56
C ILE A 43 -6.73 -0.39 -3.15
N CYS A 44 -7.75 -1.23 -3.03
CA CYS A 44 -9.12 -0.88 -3.36
C CYS A 44 -10.10 -1.75 -2.57
N ASN A 45 -11.39 -1.43 -2.61
CA ASN A 45 -12.39 -2.07 -1.76
C ASN A 45 -12.98 -3.33 -2.40
N HIS A 46 -13.02 -3.42 -3.73
CA HIS A 46 -13.70 -4.54 -4.43
C HIS A 46 -12.79 -5.73 -4.75
N CYS A 47 -11.48 -5.53 -4.91
CA CYS A 47 -10.55 -6.54 -5.42
C CYS A 47 -10.47 -7.79 -4.52
N PRO A 48 -10.63 -9.01 -5.06
CA PRO A 48 -10.56 -10.23 -4.27
C PRO A 48 -9.18 -10.46 -3.62
N TYR A 49 -8.10 -9.98 -4.24
CA TYR A 49 -6.75 -10.07 -3.67
C TYR A 49 -6.62 -9.17 -2.43
N VAL A 50 -7.15 -7.94 -2.47
CA VAL A 50 -7.15 -7.05 -1.30
C VAL A 50 -8.06 -7.61 -0.21
N LYS A 51 -9.27 -8.05 -0.56
CA LYS A 51 -10.21 -8.65 0.40
C LYS A 51 -9.60 -9.87 1.13
N ALA A 52 -8.82 -10.69 0.43
CA ALA A 52 -8.17 -11.86 1.01
C ALA A 52 -7.12 -11.52 2.09
N ILE A 53 -6.57 -10.29 2.08
CA ILE A 53 -5.47 -9.92 2.98
C ILE A 53 -5.76 -8.68 3.84
N ILE A 54 -6.95 -8.09 3.77
CA ILE A 54 -7.19 -6.78 4.41
C ILE A 54 -7.02 -6.84 5.94
N ASP A 55 -7.46 -7.93 6.58
CA ASP A 55 -7.25 -8.13 8.02
C ASP A 55 -5.76 -8.23 8.37
N ARG A 56 -4.97 -8.84 7.47
CA ARG A 56 -3.50 -8.96 7.62
C ARG A 56 -2.82 -7.61 7.41
N ILE A 57 -3.27 -6.81 6.44
CA ILE A 57 -2.81 -5.41 6.27
C ILE A 57 -3.06 -4.62 7.55
N CYS A 58 -4.27 -4.69 8.12
CA CYS A 58 -4.60 -3.99 9.35
C CYS A 58 -3.73 -4.43 10.55
N ARG A 59 -3.46 -5.72 10.69
CA ARG A 59 -2.55 -6.26 11.71
C ARG A 59 -1.12 -5.74 11.50
N ASP A 60 -0.61 -5.89 10.28
CA ASP A 60 0.78 -5.61 9.92
C ASP A 60 1.07 -4.11 10.00
N ALA A 61 0.13 -3.27 9.58
CA ALA A 61 0.25 -1.82 9.68
C ALA A 61 0.46 -1.35 11.13
N ARG A 62 -0.34 -1.84 12.09
CA ARG A 62 -0.20 -1.47 13.51
C ARG A 62 1.17 -1.86 14.06
N GLU A 63 1.67 -3.03 13.66
CA GLU A 63 2.99 -3.50 14.07
C GLU A 63 4.12 -2.63 13.51
N LEU A 64 4.06 -2.28 12.23
CA LEU A 64 5.05 -1.40 11.59
C LEU A 64 5.00 0.02 12.15
N GLN A 65 3.80 0.54 12.44
CA GLN A 65 3.63 1.84 13.11
C GLN A 65 4.26 1.85 14.50
N ALA A 66 4.14 0.77 15.28
CA ALA A 66 4.80 0.63 16.57
C ALA A 66 6.34 0.64 16.46
N GLN A 67 6.88 0.34 15.28
CA GLN A 67 8.31 0.41 14.97
C GLN A 67 8.72 1.74 14.33
N GLY A 68 7.85 2.75 14.34
CA GLY A 68 8.15 4.07 13.80
C GLY A 68 8.12 4.16 12.27
N ILE A 69 7.50 3.19 11.59
CA ILE A 69 7.25 3.26 10.15
C ILE A 69 5.89 3.94 9.93
N GLY A 70 5.87 4.98 9.12
CA GLY A 70 4.62 5.57 8.65
C GLY A 70 3.87 4.59 7.76
N VAL A 71 2.54 4.57 7.80
CA VAL A 71 1.73 3.70 6.94
C VAL A 71 0.59 4.51 6.34
N ALA A 72 0.35 4.35 5.05
CA ALA A 72 -0.79 4.93 4.36
C ALA A 72 -1.25 4.04 3.19
N ALA A 73 -2.54 4.10 2.88
CA ALA A 73 -3.14 3.44 1.74
C ALA A 73 -3.66 4.47 0.74
N ILE A 74 -3.60 4.18 -0.55
CA ILE A 74 -4.12 5.01 -1.64
C ILE A 74 -5.11 4.20 -2.47
N MET A 75 -6.29 4.78 -2.73
CA MET A 75 -7.29 4.27 -3.66
C MET A 75 -7.27 5.11 -4.94
N SER A 76 -6.94 4.49 -6.07
CA SER A 76 -6.80 5.16 -7.38
C SER A 76 -7.73 4.59 -8.46
N ASN A 77 -8.61 3.64 -8.13
CA ASN A 77 -9.55 3.08 -9.08
C ASN A 77 -10.64 4.10 -9.45
N ASP A 78 -11.12 4.06 -10.69
CA ASP A 78 -12.30 4.82 -11.10
C ASP A 78 -13.59 4.21 -10.53
N PRO A 79 -14.33 4.92 -9.66
CA PRO A 79 -15.57 4.40 -9.08
C PRO A 79 -16.75 4.36 -10.06
N ALA A 80 -16.61 4.94 -11.27
CA ALA A 80 -17.67 4.89 -12.29
C ALA A 80 -17.95 3.45 -12.75
N GLU A 81 -16.91 2.62 -12.87
CA GLU A 81 -17.04 1.20 -13.20
C GLU A 81 -17.29 0.31 -11.97
N TYR A 82 -16.72 0.70 -10.82
CA TYR A 82 -16.77 -0.07 -9.57
C TYR A 82 -17.22 0.81 -8.41
N PRO A 83 -18.53 0.97 -8.17
CA PRO A 83 -19.06 1.85 -7.14
C PRO A 83 -18.58 1.52 -5.72
N GLU A 84 -18.14 0.29 -5.45
CA GLU A 84 -17.55 -0.11 -4.17
C GLU A 84 -16.26 0.64 -3.85
N ASP A 85 -15.57 1.19 -4.86
CA ASP A 85 -14.38 2.02 -4.70
C ASP A 85 -14.73 3.51 -4.52
N SER A 86 -16.01 3.89 -4.43
CA SER A 86 -16.38 5.28 -4.16
C SER A 86 -15.78 5.81 -2.85
N PHE A 87 -15.58 7.13 -2.77
CA PHE A 87 -15.06 7.77 -1.56
C PHE A 87 -15.92 7.46 -0.31
N GLU A 88 -17.25 7.47 -0.44
CA GLU A 88 -18.17 7.06 0.64
C GLU A 88 -17.91 5.62 1.10
N ASN A 89 -17.68 4.70 0.16
CA ASN A 89 -17.34 3.32 0.50
C ASN A 89 -15.95 3.20 1.12
N MET A 90 -14.97 4.00 0.69
CA MET A 90 -13.67 4.07 1.37
C MET A 90 -13.82 4.48 2.83
N GLN A 91 -14.64 5.50 3.12
CA GLN A 91 -14.91 5.95 4.49
C GLN A 91 -15.55 4.84 5.32
N ARG A 92 -16.53 4.12 4.74
CA ARG A 92 -17.16 2.97 5.39
C ARG A 92 -16.16 1.86 5.69
N VAL A 93 -15.37 1.44 4.70
CA VAL A 93 -14.36 0.37 4.85
C VAL A 93 -13.32 0.74 5.90
N ALA A 94 -12.76 1.96 5.84
CA ALA A 94 -11.75 2.41 6.79
C ALA A 94 -12.26 2.40 8.24
N ARG A 95 -13.52 2.84 8.45
CA ARG A 95 -14.18 2.81 9.75
C ARG A 95 -14.47 1.39 10.21
N ASP A 96 -15.11 0.57 9.37
CA ASP A 96 -15.57 -0.76 9.75
C ASP A 96 -14.40 -1.71 10.06
N LEU A 97 -13.26 -1.53 9.38
CA LEU A 97 -12.02 -2.28 9.61
C LEU A 97 -11.06 -1.60 10.60
N ASN A 98 -11.43 -0.44 11.14
CA ASN A 98 -10.64 0.37 12.07
C ASN A 98 -9.20 0.57 11.57
N PHE A 99 -9.04 1.07 10.35
CA PHE A 99 -7.72 1.37 9.79
C PHE A 99 -6.96 2.30 10.74
N SER A 100 -5.75 1.89 11.10
CA SER A 100 -4.85 2.68 11.95
C SER A 100 -4.03 3.70 11.14
N PHE A 101 -4.28 3.78 9.84
CA PHE A 101 -3.53 4.56 8.87
C PHE A 101 -4.49 5.34 7.96
N PRO A 102 -4.06 6.48 7.40
CA PRO A 102 -4.85 7.23 6.43
C PRO A 102 -5.15 6.41 5.18
N TYR A 103 -6.41 6.47 4.72
CA TYR A 103 -6.82 5.93 3.42
C TYR A 103 -7.11 7.09 2.49
N LEU A 104 -6.22 7.31 1.52
CA LEU A 104 -6.16 8.47 0.65
C LEU A 104 -6.89 8.22 -0.66
N HIS A 105 -7.55 9.24 -1.19
CA HIS A 105 -8.23 9.17 -2.48
C HIS A 105 -7.44 9.89 -3.57
N ASP A 106 -6.90 9.12 -4.52
CA ASP A 106 -6.19 9.61 -5.70
C ASP A 106 -7.17 9.72 -6.88
N ALA A 107 -8.05 10.73 -6.81
CA ALA A 107 -9.15 10.90 -7.75
C ALA A 107 -8.70 11.16 -9.21
N THR A 108 -7.49 11.67 -9.42
CA THR A 108 -6.93 11.95 -10.76
C THR A 108 -6.10 10.79 -11.30
N GLN A 109 -5.75 9.82 -10.45
CA GLN A 109 -4.85 8.71 -10.74
C GLN A 109 -3.40 9.13 -11.05
N GLU A 110 -3.08 10.41 -10.87
CA GLU A 110 -1.75 10.94 -11.19
C GLU A 110 -0.70 10.37 -10.23
N VAL A 111 -1.06 10.18 -8.96
CA VAL A 111 -0.14 9.61 -7.97
C VAL A 111 0.16 8.16 -8.31
N ALA A 112 -0.86 7.35 -8.63
CA ALA A 112 -0.64 5.99 -9.10
C ALA A 112 0.24 5.91 -10.35
N ARG A 113 0.04 6.79 -11.34
CA ARG A 113 0.87 6.85 -12.56
C ARG A 113 2.31 7.23 -12.23
N ARG A 114 2.53 8.23 -11.39
CA ARG A 114 3.88 8.68 -10.98
C ARG A 114 4.63 7.63 -10.17
N TYR A 115 3.91 6.84 -9.37
CA TYR A 115 4.49 5.70 -8.66
C TYR A 115 4.67 4.45 -9.53
N GLY A 116 4.13 4.47 -10.75
CA GLY A 116 4.07 3.30 -11.61
C GLY A 116 3.33 2.13 -10.96
N ALA A 117 2.34 2.41 -10.10
CA ALA A 117 1.51 1.39 -9.47
C ALA A 117 0.68 0.68 -10.55
N VAL A 118 0.65 -0.65 -10.53
CA VAL A 118 0.03 -1.43 -11.62
C VAL A 118 -1.18 -2.24 -11.18
N CYS A 119 -1.23 -2.64 -9.91
CA CYS A 119 -2.28 -3.51 -9.38
C CYS A 119 -2.70 -3.16 -7.97
N THR A 120 -3.76 -3.81 -7.50
CA THR A 120 -4.19 -3.77 -6.11
C THR A 120 -4.22 -5.20 -5.52
N PRO A 121 -3.44 -5.48 -4.45
CA PRO A 121 -2.53 -4.58 -3.75
C PRO A 121 -1.16 -4.39 -4.45
N ASP A 122 -0.58 -3.19 -4.38
CA ASP A 122 0.83 -2.90 -4.74
C ASP A 122 1.48 -2.15 -3.56
N PHE A 123 2.59 -2.68 -3.04
CA PHE A 123 3.21 -2.22 -1.79
C PHE A 123 4.56 -1.55 -2.08
N PHE A 124 4.77 -0.36 -1.52
CA PHE A 124 5.99 0.40 -1.64
C PHE A 124 6.55 0.70 -0.25
N GLY A 125 7.67 0.08 0.09
CA GLY A 125 8.40 0.28 1.33
C GLY A 125 9.60 1.19 1.14
N PHE A 126 9.60 2.33 1.82
CA PHE A 126 10.63 3.35 1.76
C PHE A 126 11.42 3.44 3.07
N ASN A 127 12.72 3.73 2.97
CA ASN A 127 13.54 4.06 4.13
C ASN A 127 13.25 5.49 4.65
N ARG A 128 13.97 5.93 5.69
CA ARG A 128 13.83 7.27 6.30
C ARG A 128 14.08 8.44 5.34
N ASP A 129 14.86 8.19 4.29
CA ASP A 129 15.19 9.16 3.24
C ASP A 129 14.19 9.09 2.07
N LEU A 130 13.10 8.33 2.23
CA LEU A 130 12.05 8.12 1.24
C LEU A 130 12.55 7.48 -0.07
N GLN A 131 13.61 6.69 0.04
CA GLN A 131 14.14 5.88 -1.06
C GLN A 131 13.50 4.49 -1.02
N LEU A 132 13.05 4.00 -2.17
CA LEU A 132 12.41 2.69 -2.30
C LEU A 132 13.39 1.59 -1.94
N GLN A 133 12.97 0.70 -1.05
CA GLN A 133 13.73 -0.45 -0.59
C GLN A 133 12.92 -1.75 -0.66
N TYR A 134 11.60 -1.67 -0.76
CA TYR A 134 10.74 -2.83 -0.93
C TYR A 134 9.61 -2.55 -1.93
N ARG A 135 9.43 -3.45 -2.88
CA ARG A 135 8.27 -3.52 -3.78
C ARG A 135 7.96 -4.97 -4.08
N GLY A 136 6.94 -5.50 -3.42
CA GLY A 136 6.63 -6.92 -3.47
C GLY A 136 5.32 -7.26 -2.75
N ARG A 137 5.08 -8.55 -2.53
CA ARG A 137 3.86 -9.06 -1.89
C ARG A 137 3.82 -8.79 -0.39
N LEU A 138 2.65 -8.97 0.22
CA LEU A 138 2.51 -8.98 1.68
C LEU A 138 3.11 -10.26 2.28
N ASP A 139 2.59 -11.40 1.80
CA ASP A 139 2.94 -12.77 2.13
C ASP A 139 2.57 -13.66 0.92
N ALA A 140 2.54 -14.98 1.09
CA ALA A 140 2.20 -15.92 0.01
C ALA A 140 0.71 -15.94 -0.40
N SER A 141 -0.12 -15.00 0.06
CA SER A 141 -1.55 -14.95 -0.27
C SER A 141 -1.79 -14.60 -1.74
N GLY A 142 -2.92 -15.08 -2.26
CA GLY A 142 -3.44 -14.71 -3.57
C GLY A 142 -4.88 -14.22 -3.45
N ARG A 143 -5.79 -14.80 -4.23
CA ARG A 143 -7.25 -14.60 -4.03
C ARG A 143 -7.79 -15.28 -2.77
N MET A 144 -7.00 -16.18 -2.21
CA MET A 144 -7.26 -16.82 -0.93
C MET A 144 -6.13 -16.42 0.03
N PRO A 145 -6.43 -16.23 1.32
CA PRO A 145 -5.40 -16.00 2.32
C PRO A 145 -4.42 -17.19 2.35
N ALA A 146 -3.14 -16.90 2.53
CA ALA A 146 -2.14 -17.91 2.85
C ALA A 146 -2.42 -18.55 4.22
N PRO A 147 -1.75 -19.68 4.56
CA PRO A 147 -1.76 -20.23 5.92
C PRO A 147 -1.46 -19.17 7.00
N PRO A 148 -1.98 -19.32 8.23
CA PRO A 148 -1.74 -18.36 9.31
C PRO A 148 -0.26 -18.14 9.66
N ASP A 149 0.56 -19.18 9.48
CA ASP A 149 2.01 -19.22 9.71
C ASP A 149 2.84 -18.84 8.47
N ALA A 150 2.19 -18.39 7.40
CA ALA A 150 2.90 -17.92 6.21
C ALA A 150 3.87 -16.78 6.55
N ARG A 151 5.05 -16.85 5.93
CA ARG A 151 6.10 -15.83 6.05
C ARG A 151 5.55 -14.44 5.74
N ARG A 152 5.80 -13.48 6.62
CA ARG A 152 5.34 -12.08 6.51
C ARG A 152 6.39 -11.24 5.81
N GLU A 153 6.59 -11.49 4.51
CA GLU A 153 7.67 -10.90 3.70
C GLU A 153 7.72 -9.37 3.78
N LEU A 154 6.58 -8.69 3.67
CA LEU A 154 6.54 -7.22 3.77
C LEU A 154 7.00 -6.74 5.16
N VAL A 155 6.56 -7.39 6.22
CA VAL A 155 6.89 -6.97 7.60
C VAL A 155 8.36 -7.22 7.89
N GLU A 156 8.89 -8.38 7.50
CA GLU A 156 10.32 -8.70 7.63
C GLU A 156 11.18 -7.71 6.84
N ALA A 157 10.78 -7.37 5.61
CA ALA A 157 11.48 -6.40 4.80
C ALA A 157 11.46 -5.00 5.42
N MET A 158 10.30 -4.54 5.90
CA MET A 158 10.18 -3.22 6.50
C MET A 158 10.91 -3.10 7.84
N ARG A 159 10.99 -4.18 8.63
CA ARG A 159 11.86 -4.25 9.82
C ARG A 159 13.34 -4.08 9.43
N LEU A 160 13.80 -4.82 8.42
CA LEU A 160 15.16 -4.69 7.92
C LEU A 160 15.45 -3.26 7.42
N VAL A 161 14.50 -2.63 6.72
CA VAL A 161 14.60 -1.25 6.26
C VAL A 161 14.67 -0.27 7.43
N ALA A 162 13.87 -0.44 8.47
CA ALA A 162 13.90 0.41 9.66
C ALA A 162 15.24 0.34 10.38
N GLU A 163 15.82 -0.86 10.50
CA GLU A 163 17.08 -1.13 11.19
C GLU A 163 18.32 -0.68 10.39
N THR A 164 18.32 -0.91 9.08
CA THR A 164 19.53 -0.79 8.24
C THR A 164 19.44 0.28 7.15
N GLY A 165 18.25 0.79 6.87
CA GLY A 165 17.97 1.66 5.72
C GLY A 165 17.93 0.93 4.38
N ARG A 166 18.10 -0.40 4.36
CA ARG A 166 18.16 -1.24 3.15
C ARG A 166 17.13 -2.36 3.20
N GLY A 167 16.54 -2.70 2.06
CA GLY A 167 15.62 -3.82 1.92
C GLY A 167 16.30 -5.12 1.47
N PRO A 168 15.59 -6.26 1.50
CA PRO A 168 16.12 -7.53 0.99
C PRO A 168 16.29 -7.44 -0.53
N HIS A 169 17.38 -7.99 -1.06
CA HIS A 169 17.65 -7.99 -2.51
C HIS A 169 16.66 -8.86 -3.30
N GLU A 170 16.31 -10.02 -2.74
CA GLU A 170 15.32 -10.91 -3.33
C GLU A 170 13.93 -10.54 -2.81
N GLN A 171 13.03 -10.20 -3.72
CA GLN A 171 11.66 -9.80 -3.41
C GLN A 171 10.69 -10.50 -4.34
N THR A 172 9.63 -11.06 -3.78
CA THR A 172 8.57 -11.66 -4.57
C THR A 172 7.57 -10.58 -4.96
N ALA A 173 7.28 -10.44 -6.25
CA ALA A 173 6.30 -9.47 -6.74
C ALA A 173 4.93 -9.66 -6.08
N SER A 174 4.22 -8.55 -5.84
CA SER A 174 2.79 -8.60 -5.48
C SER A 174 1.99 -9.04 -6.70
N MET A 175 0.76 -9.49 -6.46
CA MET A 175 -0.19 -9.89 -7.49
C MET A 175 -1.58 -9.36 -7.17
N GLY A 176 -2.24 -8.80 -8.17
CA GLY A 176 -3.55 -8.20 -7.97
C GLY A 176 -4.35 -7.97 -9.24
N CYS A 177 -5.57 -7.44 -9.07
CA CYS A 177 -6.32 -6.85 -10.17
C CYS A 177 -5.60 -5.58 -10.64
N SER A 178 -5.66 -5.27 -11.93
CA SER A 178 -5.16 -3.98 -12.44
C SER A 178 -5.89 -2.81 -11.76
N ILE A 179 -5.18 -1.69 -11.58
CA ILE A 179 -5.82 -0.41 -11.26
C ILE A 179 -6.85 -0.11 -12.36
N LYS A 180 -8.00 0.45 -11.95
CA LYS A 180 -9.11 0.80 -12.85
C LYS A 180 -8.87 2.20 -13.40
N TRP A 181 -8.08 2.29 -14.45
CA TRP A 181 -7.69 3.57 -15.06
C TRP A 181 -8.86 4.25 -15.77
N ARG A 182 -8.94 5.57 -15.64
CA ARG A 182 -9.75 6.43 -16.50
C ARG A 182 -9.08 6.59 -17.85
N ASP A 183 -9.91 6.74 -18.87
CA ASP A 183 -9.52 7.18 -20.20
C ASP A 183 -8.97 8.61 -20.21
#